data_AF-A0A938CZN3-F1
#
_entry.id   AF-A0A938CZN3-F1
#
_cell.length_a   1.000
_cell.length_b   1.000
_cell.length_c   1.000
_cell.angle_alpha   90.00
_cell.angle_beta   90.00
_cell.angle_gamma   90.00
#
_symmetry.space_group_name_H-M   'P 1'
#
loop_
_entity.id
_entity.type
_entity.pdbx_description
1 polymer ?
#
loop_
_entity_poly.entity_id
_entity_poly.type
_entity_poly.pdbx_seq_one_letter_code
_entity_poly.pdbx_strand_id
1 'polypeptide(L)'
;MTVPERDRLIEALDRLGDPDDVTALGAARVVAGAMAEAGLDWDDVLALPVDEEPVEDGPAAAEAQSIPVEVGDSAEALKTIERLLARPGLFEGTRQELAGYRDDIASGDFDAADRRYLAALAGRLGDKPRRGAP
;
A
#
# COMPACT_ATOMS: atom_id res chain seq x y z
N MET A 1 13.55 -21.56 12.72
CA MET A 1 12.08 -21.65 12.73
C MET A 1 11.65 -22.90 11.97
N THR A 2 10.99 -23.83 12.65
CA THR A 2 10.46 -25.07 12.06
C THR A 2 9.11 -24.82 11.37
N VAL A 3 8.67 -25.72 10.49
CA VAL A 3 7.35 -25.60 9.82
C VAL A 3 6.19 -25.51 10.84
N PRO A 4 6.15 -26.31 11.93
CA PRO A 4 5.13 -26.17 12.97
C PRO A 4 5.18 -24.85 13.74
N GLU A 5 6.37 -24.27 13.94
CA GLU A 5 6.51 -22.92 14.55
C GLU A 5 5.97 -21.84 13.61
N ARG A 6 6.20 -21.99 12.31
CA ARG A 6 5.66 -21.10 11.27
C ARG A 6 4.14 -21.12 11.22
N ASP A 7 3.53 -22.29 11.23
CA ASP A 7 2.07 -22.38 11.11
C ASP A 7 1.38 -21.75 12.33
N ARG A 8 1.94 -21.93 13.53
CA ARG A 8 1.46 -21.25 14.75
C ARG A 8 1.62 -19.73 14.68
N LEU A 9 2.72 -19.24 14.12
CA LEU A 9 2.93 -17.81 13.94
C LEU A 9 1.89 -17.21 12.99
N ILE A 10 1.63 -17.86 11.86
CA ILE A 10 0.61 -17.42 10.88
C ILE A 10 -0.78 -17.38 11.54
N GLU A 11 -1.13 -18.43 12.28
CA GLU A 11 -2.42 -18.52 12.98
C GLU A 11 -2.59 -17.43 14.06
N ALA A 12 -1.49 -16.97 14.66
CA ALA A 12 -1.49 -15.85 15.59
C ALA A 12 -1.61 -14.50 14.86
N LEU A 13 -0.93 -14.35 13.71
CA LEU A 13 -1.04 -13.14 12.87
C LEU A 13 -2.47 -12.94 12.35
N ASP A 14 -3.15 -14.01 11.93
CA ASP A 14 -4.55 -13.94 11.46
C ASP A 14 -5.51 -13.42 12.54
N ARG A 15 -5.19 -13.65 13.82
CA ARG A 15 -6.01 -13.22 14.97
C ARG A 15 -5.75 -11.80 15.44
N LEU A 16 -4.76 -11.10 14.90
CA LEU A 16 -4.50 -9.70 15.25
C LEU A 16 -5.64 -8.76 14.84
N GLY A 17 -6.45 -9.15 13.85
CA GLY A 17 -7.62 -8.42 13.40
C GLY A 17 -8.92 -8.72 14.16
N ASP A 18 -8.86 -9.54 15.23
CA ASP A 18 -10.05 -9.90 15.99
C ASP A 18 -10.65 -8.67 16.70
N PRO A 19 -11.97 -8.45 16.65
CA PRO A 19 -12.62 -7.31 17.30
C PRO A 19 -12.58 -7.38 18.84
N ASP A 20 -12.29 -8.55 19.42
CA ASP A 20 -12.03 -8.68 20.85
C ASP A 20 -10.58 -8.36 21.19
N ASP A 21 -10.37 -7.24 21.89
CA ASP A 21 -9.05 -6.76 22.30
C ASP A 21 -8.26 -7.79 23.12
N VAL A 22 -8.93 -8.64 23.89
CA VAL A 22 -8.26 -9.68 24.69
C VAL A 22 -7.65 -10.74 23.77
N THR A 23 -8.39 -11.14 22.73
CA THR A 23 -7.96 -12.10 21.72
C THR A 23 -6.82 -11.51 20.88
N ALA A 24 -6.96 -10.27 20.40
CA ALA A 24 -5.92 -9.59 19.63
C ALA A 24 -4.62 -9.40 20.45
N LEU A 25 -4.74 -8.99 21.72
CA LEU A 25 -3.58 -8.84 22.62
C LEU A 25 -2.91 -10.19 22.93
N GLY A 26 -3.70 -11.25 23.12
CA GLY A 26 -3.19 -12.61 23.28
C GLY A 26 -2.37 -13.05 22.08
N ALA A 27 -2.90 -12.84 20.88
CA ALA A 27 -2.24 -13.15 19.63
C ALA A 27 -0.94 -12.36 19.43
N ALA A 28 -0.95 -11.05 19.72
CA ALA A 28 0.23 -10.20 19.67
C ALA A 28 1.36 -10.69 20.59
N ARG A 29 1.03 -11.16 21.78
CA ARG A 29 2.03 -11.73 22.71
C ARG A 29 2.62 -13.04 22.20
N VAL A 30 1.83 -13.88 21.55
CA VAL A 30 2.30 -15.12 20.92
C VAL A 30 3.27 -14.80 19.78
N VAL A 31 2.93 -13.85 18.91
CA VAL A 31 3.80 -13.37 17.83
C VAL A 31 5.13 -12.85 18.40
N ALA A 32 5.07 -11.97 19.41
CA ALA A 32 6.27 -11.42 20.03
C ALA A 32 7.15 -12.50 20.68
N GLY A 33 6.55 -13.49 21.35
CA GLY A 33 7.28 -14.61 21.94
C GLY A 33 7.98 -15.48 20.88
N ALA A 34 7.26 -15.84 19.81
CA ALA A 34 7.82 -16.64 18.72
C ALA A 34 8.97 -15.93 17.99
N MET A 35 8.87 -14.61 17.78
CA MET A 35 9.95 -13.80 17.20
C MET A 35 11.16 -13.75 18.14
N ALA A 36 10.95 -13.53 19.44
CA ALA A 36 12.02 -13.50 20.44
C ALA A 36 12.74 -14.86 20.58
N GLU A 37 12.00 -15.96 20.57
CA GLU A 37 12.56 -17.32 20.56
C GLU A 37 13.39 -17.61 19.31
N ALA A 38 12.98 -17.06 18.16
CA ALA A 38 13.72 -17.16 16.91
C ALA A 38 14.90 -16.18 16.83
N GLY A 39 15.03 -15.25 17.79
CA GLY A 39 16.05 -14.19 17.77
C GLY A 39 15.85 -13.18 16.64
N LEU A 40 14.60 -12.99 16.19
CA LEU A 40 14.22 -12.09 15.10
C LEU A 40 13.55 -10.84 15.67
N ASP A 41 13.84 -9.68 15.10
CA ASP A 41 13.03 -8.48 15.27
C ASP A 41 12.17 -8.20 14.01
N TRP A 42 11.43 -7.08 14.03
CA TRP A 42 10.59 -6.70 12.89
C TRP A 42 11.40 -6.26 11.69
N ASP A 43 12.60 -5.71 11.89
CA ASP A 43 13.47 -5.33 10.79
C ASP A 43 13.99 -6.58 10.09
N ASP A 44 14.34 -7.64 10.83
CA ASP A 44 14.73 -8.93 10.25
C ASP A 44 13.61 -9.60 9.44
N VAL A 45 12.37 -9.48 9.91
CA VAL A 45 11.19 -10.09 9.26
C VAL A 45 10.75 -9.29 8.02
N LEU A 46 10.84 -7.96 8.09
CA LEU A 46 10.42 -7.05 7.01
C LEU A 46 11.55 -6.73 6.03
N ALA A 47 12.81 -6.99 6.41
CA ALA A 47 13.94 -6.99 5.50
C ALA A 47 13.77 -8.16 4.53
N LEU A 48 12.98 -7.93 3.49
CA LEU A 48 13.15 -8.67 2.25
C LEU A 48 14.61 -8.47 1.83
N PRO A 49 15.37 -9.53 1.49
CA PRO A 49 16.54 -9.32 0.67
C PRO A 49 16.02 -8.61 -0.58
N VAL A 50 16.31 -7.32 -0.69
CA VAL A 50 16.27 -6.65 -1.97
C VAL A 50 17.48 -7.21 -2.68
N ASP A 51 17.36 -8.44 -3.17
CA ASP A 51 18.15 -8.86 -4.30
C ASP A 51 17.76 -7.85 -5.38
N GLU A 52 18.58 -6.81 -5.54
CA GLU A 52 18.65 -6.02 -6.77
C GLU A 52 19.12 -6.96 -7.89
N GLU A 53 18.39 -8.04 -8.13
CA GLU A 53 18.41 -8.71 -9.41
C GLU A 53 17.91 -7.65 -10.39
N PRO A 54 18.71 -7.26 -11.40
CA PRO A 54 18.17 -6.46 -12.48
C PRO A 54 16.99 -7.24 -13.02
N VAL A 55 15.80 -6.65 -12.96
CA VAL A 55 14.62 -7.16 -13.67
C VAL A 55 14.98 -7.26 -15.14
N GLU A 56 15.46 -8.43 -15.55
CA GLU A 56 15.53 -8.83 -16.94
C GLU A 56 14.07 -9.02 -17.36
N ASP A 57 13.63 -8.18 -18.31
CA ASP A 57 12.32 -8.19 -18.94
C ASP A 57 12.01 -9.59 -19.53
N GLY A 58 11.58 -10.51 -18.67
CA GLY A 58 11.01 -11.80 -19.03
C GLY A 58 9.51 -11.63 -19.30
N PRO A 59 8.94 -12.34 -20.28
CA PRO A 59 7.68 -11.95 -20.89
C PRO A 59 6.55 -11.99 -19.86
N ALA A 60 5.89 -10.85 -19.73
CA ALA A 60 4.68 -10.63 -18.95
C ALA A 60 3.64 -11.73 -19.26
N ALA A 61 3.37 -12.57 -18.27
CA ALA A 61 2.26 -13.52 -18.31
C ALA A 61 1.37 -13.33 -17.08
N ALA A 62 0.79 -12.13 -17.01
CA ALA A 62 -0.59 -11.97 -16.58
C ALA A 62 -1.09 -10.70 -17.25
N GLU A 63 -1.72 -10.85 -18.42
CA GLU A 63 -2.58 -9.81 -18.99
C GLU A 63 -3.73 -9.57 -18.00
N ALA A 64 -3.47 -8.76 -16.97
CA ALA A 64 -4.49 -7.91 -16.43
C ALA A 64 -4.94 -7.08 -17.63
N GLN A 65 -6.14 -7.36 -18.14
CA GLN A 65 -6.75 -6.60 -19.20
C GLN A 65 -6.63 -5.13 -18.81
N SER A 66 -5.73 -4.41 -19.49
CA SER A 66 -5.61 -2.96 -19.39
C SER A 66 -6.93 -2.43 -19.92
N ILE A 67 -7.89 -2.26 -19.03
CA ILE A 67 -9.13 -1.56 -19.36
C ILE A 67 -8.66 -0.18 -19.79
N PRO A 68 -8.97 0.27 -21.03
CA PRO A 68 -8.58 1.59 -21.49
C PRO A 68 -8.99 2.61 -20.43
N VAL A 69 -8.00 3.31 -19.89
CA VAL A 69 -8.25 4.40 -18.96
C VAL A 69 -9.03 5.44 -19.74
N GLU A 70 -10.30 5.65 -19.39
CA GLU A 70 -11.06 6.73 -20.02
C GLU A 70 -10.32 8.03 -19.71
N VAL A 71 -10.03 8.83 -20.74
CA VAL A 71 -9.28 10.10 -20.63
C VAL A 71 -9.87 11.04 -19.55
N GLY A 72 -11.16 10.89 -19.24
CA GLY A 72 -11.83 11.60 -18.15
C GLY A 72 -11.31 11.25 -16.75
N ASP A 73 -10.93 10.00 -16.49
CA ASP A 73 -10.45 9.53 -15.19
C ASP A 73 -9.05 10.08 -14.87
N SER A 74 -8.19 10.18 -15.88
CA SER A 74 -6.84 10.77 -15.74
C SER A 74 -6.88 12.26 -15.42
N ALA A 75 -7.82 13.01 -16.02
CA ALA A 75 -7.98 14.43 -15.73
C ALA A 75 -8.47 14.70 -14.29
N GLU A 76 -9.36 13.87 -13.76
CA GLU A 76 -9.81 13.98 -12.36
C GLU A 76 -8.73 13.55 -11.35
N ALA A 77 -7.93 12.55 -11.70
CA ALA A 77 -6.75 12.16 -10.93
C ALA A 77 -5.74 13.31 -10.85
N LEU A 78 -5.44 13.96 -11.98
CA LEU A 78 -4.52 15.10 -12.03
C LEU A 78 -4.99 16.26 -11.14
N LYS A 79 -6.27 16.64 -11.21
CA LYS A 79 -6.85 17.68 -10.34
C LYS A 79 -6.73 17.32 -8.86
N THR A 80 -6.90 16.05 -8.52
CA THR A 80 -6.76 15.56 -7.14
C THR A 80 -5.30 15.66 -6.67
N ILE A 81 -4.35 15.24 -7.50
CA ILE A 81 -2.90 15.36 -7.23
C ILE A 81 -2.52 16.82 -6.98
N GLU A 82 -2.91 17.74 -7.86
CA GLU A 82 -2.59 19.17 -7.72
C GLU A 82 -3.15 19.76 -6.43
N ARG A 83 -4.40 19.41 -6.08
CA ARG A 83 -5.04 19.85 -4.85
C ARG A 83 -4.35 19.31 -3.60
N LEU A 84 -3.90 18.05 -3.62
CA LEU A 84 -3.14 17.46 -2.51
C LEU A 84 -1.76 18.11 -2.37
N LEU A 85 -1.06 18.37 -3.48
CA LEU A 85 0.25 19.04 -3.49
C LEU A 85 0.19 20.47 -2.96
N ALA A 86 -0.92 21.18 -3.16
CA ALA A 86 -1.13 22.53 -2.65
C ALA A 86 -1.29 22.60 -1.11
N ARG A 87 -1.32 21.46 -0.40
CA ARG A 87 -1.57 21.44 1.04
C ARG A 87 -0.33 21.80 1.86
N PRO A 88 -0.46 22.73 2.82
CA PRO A 88 0.60 23.00 3.77
C PRO A 88 0.78 21.81 4.71
N GLY A 89 2.03 21.51 5.07
CA GLY A 89 2.34 20.43 6.01
C GLY A 89 2.24 19.02 5.46
N LEU A 90 2.06 18.84 4.14
CA LEU A 90 2.20 17.53 3.51
C LEU A 90 3.64 17.00 3.72
N PHE A 91 3.76 15.73 4.10
CA PHE A 91 5.06 15.08 4.25
C PHE A 91 5.79 15.01 2.90
N GLU A 92 7.12 15.13 2.94
CA GLU A 92 7.92 15.25 1.71
C GLU A 92 7.88 13.98 0.84
N GLY A 93 7.90 12.79 1.45
CA GLY A 93 7.75 11.54 0.70
C GLY A 93 6.42 11.46 -0.04
N THR A 94 5.34 11.97 0.57
CA THR A 94 4.02 12.03 -0.09
C THR A 94 3.99 13.05 -1.22
N ARG A 95 4.76 14.15 -1.15
CA ARG A 95 4.90 15.07 -2.28
C ARG A 95 5.61 14.41 -3.47
N GLN A 96 6.68 13.68 -3.20
CA GLN A 96 7.44 12.98 -4.24
C GLN A 96 6.60 11.89 -4.92
N GLU A 97 5.87 11.11 -4.14
CA GLU A 97 4.92 10.10 -4.63
C GLU A 97 3.84 10.72 -5.54
N LEU A 98 3.21 11.82 -5.10
CA LEU A 98 2.22 12.54 -5.91
C LEU A 98 2.81 13.16 -7.18
N ALA A 99 4.08 13.60 -7.14
CA ALA A 99 4.78 14.07 -8.34
C ALA A 99 5.06 12.92 -9.32
N GLY A 100 5.43 11.74 -8.82
CA GLY A 100 5.58 10.52 -9.62
C GLY A 100 4.29 10.17 -10.36
N TYR A 101 3.16 10.11 -9.65
CA TYR A 101 1.86 9.84 -10.28
C TYR A 101 1.46 10.86 -11.34
N ARG A 102 1.88 12.12 -11.22
CA ARG A 102 1.66 13.12 -12.27
C ARG A 102 2.41 12.77 -13.55
N ASP A 103 3.64 12.30 -13.40
CA ASP A 103 4.49 11.92 -14.52
C ASP A 103 3.99 10.61 -15.15
N ASP A 104 3.50 9.65 -14.35
CA ASP A 104 2.86 8.41 -14.82
C ASP A 104 1.55 8.68 -15.58
N ILE A 105 0.77 9.68 -15.16
CA ILE A 105 -0.42 10.13 -15.91
C ILE A 105 -0.01 10.70 -17.27
N ALA A 106 1.12 11.41 -17.33
CA ALA A 106 1.62 12.00 -18.57
C ALA A 106 2.20 10.96 -19.54
N SER A 107 2.82 9.89 -19.02
CA SER A 107 3.31 8.76 -19.83
C SER A 107 2.20 7.78 -20.23
N GLY A 108 1.09 7.77 -19.50
CA GLY A 108 -0.02 6.83 -19.70
C GLY A 108 0.08 5.55 -18.87
N ASP A 109 1.03 5.48 -17.94
CA ASP A 109 1.30 4.32 -17.08
C ASP A 109 0.48 4.33 -15.78
N PHE A 110 -0.38 5.34 -15.58
CA PHE A 110 -1.22 5.47 -14.39
C PHE A 110 -2.46 4.56 -14.44
N ASP A 111 -2.48 3.54 -13.59
CA ASP A 111 -3.43 2.44 -13.71
C ASP A 111 -4.64 2.54 -12.74
N ALA A 112 -5.48 1.50 -12.73
CA ALA A 112 -6.65 1.45 -11.86
C ALA A 112 -6.32 1.20 -10.38
N ALA A 113 -5.19 0.59 -10.05
CA ALA A 113 -4.70 0.46 -8.70
C ALA A 113 -4.23 1.82 -8.17
N ASP A 114 -3.47 2.58 -8.96
CA ASP A 114 -3.01 3.93 -8.61
C ASP A 114 -4.18 4.88 -8.37
N ARG A 115 -5.22 4.82 -9.21
CA ARG A 115 -6.47 5.57 -9.01
C ARG A 115 -7.15 5.26 -7.68
N ARG A 116 -7.23 3.97 -7.32
CA ARG A 116 -7.83 3.55 -6.04
C ARG A 116 -7.00 4.03 -4.86
N TYR A 117 -5.67 3.93 -4.96
CA TYR A 117 -4.77 4.42 -3.93
C TYR A 117 -4.88 5.94 -3.75
N LEU A 118 -4.85 6.71 -4.85
CA LEU A 118 -5.01 8.16 -4.85
C LEU A 118 -6.34 8.58 -4.19
N ALA A 119 -7.45 7.90 -4.52
CA ALA A 119 -8.75 8.17 -3.91
C ALA A 119 -8.76 7.89 -2.39
N ALA A 120 -8.13 6.80 -1.95
CA ALA A 120 -8.00 6.46 -0.54
C ALA A 120 -7.11 7.47 0.21
N LEU A 121 -5.99 7.88 -0.39
CA LEU A 121 -5.10 8.91 0.14
C LEU A 121 -5.81 10.25 0.29
N ALA A 122 -6.55 10.69 -0.73
CA ALA A 122 -7.38 11.89 -0.66
C ALA A 122 -8.40 11.80 0.48
N GLY A 123 -9.07 10.66 0.63
CA GLY A 123 -10.00 10.39 1.73
C GLY A 123 -9.36 10.52 3.12
N ARG A 124 -8.19 9.91 3.34
CA ARG A 124 -7.44 10.00 4.60
C ARG A 124 -7.00 11.41 4.94
N LEU A 125 -6.59 12.17 3.93
CA LEU A 125 -6.20 13.56 4.11
C LEU A 125 -7.43 14.48 4.26
N GLY A 126 -8.66 13.98 4.17
CA GLY A 126 -9.88 14.79 4.27
C GLY A 126 -10.17 15.61 3.02
N ASP A 127 -9.51 15.27 1.90
CA ASP A 127 -9.77 15.83 0.57
C ASP A 127 -10.94 15.07 -0.09
N LYS A 128 -12.14 15.19 0.49
CA LYS A 128 -13.34 14.67 -0.17
C LYS A 128 -13.71 15.61 -1.32
N PRO A 129 -13.97 15.10 -2.55
CA PRO A 129 -14.59 15.92 -3.56
C PRO A 129 -15.90 16.46 -2.98
N ARG A 130 -16.03 17.80 -2.99
CA ARG A 130 -17.29 18.44 -2.63
C ARG A 130 -18.34 17.89 -3.60
N ARG A 131 -19.16 16.93 -3.15
CA ARG A 131 -20.37 16.53 -3.88
C ARG A 131 -21.15 17.82 -4.08
N GLY A 132 -21.26 18.25 -5.33
CA GLY A 132 -22.11 19.36 -5.71
C GLY A 132 -23.51 19.10 -5.14
N ALA A 133 -24.06 20.12 -4.50
CA ALA A 133 -25.45 20.20 -4.11
C ALA A 133 -25.99 21.50 -4.69
N PRO A 134 -27.30 21.59 -5.00
CA PRO A 134 -28.19 20.61 -5.63
C PRO A 134 -28.21 20.72 -7.17
#